data_AF-A0A158D4C8-F1
#
_entry.id   AF-A0A158D4C8-F1
#
_cell.length_a   1.000
_cell.length_b   1.000
_cell.length_c   1.000
_cell.angle_alpha   90.00
_cell.angle_beta   90.00
_cell.angle_gamma   90.00
#
_symmetry.space_group_name_H-M   'P 1'
#
loop_
_entity.id
_entity.type
_entity.pdbx_description
1 polymer ?
#
loop_
_entity_poly.entity_id
_entity_poly.type
_entity_poly.pdbx_seq_one_letter_code
_entity_poly.pdbx_strand_id
1 'polypeptide(L)' 'MFTDEDWIADMWGDALEQAANETHIDFADLPESCPWPMSSVLEDGFLPE' A
#
# COMPACT_ATOMS: atom_id res chain seq x y z
N MET A 1 -1.78 -11.37 10.61
CA MET A 1 -2.11 -10.90 9.25
C MET A 1 -2.17 -9.38 9.22
N PHE A 2 -3.24 -8.68 9.61
CA PHE A 2 -3.27 -7.20 9.53
C PHE A 2 -2.41 -6.44 10.55
N THR A 3 -1.76 -7.14 11.47
CA THR A 3 -0.79 -6.59 12.42
C THR A 3 0.60 -7.22 12.25
N ASP A 4 0.75 -8.03 11.20
CA ASP A 4 1.97 -8.78 10.92
C ASP A 4 2.79 -7.96 9.93
N GLU A 5 3.94 -7.47 10.38
CA GLU A 5 4.76 -6.52 9.61
C GLU A 5 5.33 -7.14 8.33
N ASP A 6 5.71 -8.42 8.37
CA ASP A 6 6.22 -9.13 7.20
C ASP A 6 5.11 -9.28 6.15
N TRP A 7 3.91 -9.65 6.60
CA TRP A 7 2.75 -9.75 5.70
C TRP A 7 2.36 -8.39 5.10
N ILE A 8 2.41 -7.31 5.88
CA ILE A 8 2.12 -5.95 5.39
C ILE A 8 3.15 -5.53 4.34
N ALA A 9 4.44 -5.82 4.57
CA ALA A 9 5.50 -5.50 3.63
C ALA A 9 5.32 -6.23 2.29
N ASP A 10 4.98 -7.53 2.32
CA ASP A 10 4.70 -8.31 1.11
C ASP A 10 3.52 -7.72 0.32
N MET A 11 2.39 -7.45 0.99
CA MET A 11 1.21 -6.88 0.32
C MET A 11 1.45 -5.46 -0.20
N TRP A 12 2.28 -4.67 0.50
CA TRP A 12 2.65 -3.34 0.01
C TRP A 12 3.52 -3.43 -1.24
N GLY A 13 4.44 -4.40 -1.31
CA GLY A 13 5.23 -4.69 -2.51
C GLY A 13 4.35 -4.99 -3.72
N ASP A 14 3.36 -5.87 -3.57
CA ASP A 14 2.39 -6.18 -4.63
C ASP A 14 1.60 -4.93 -5.06
N ALA A 15 1.18 -4.09 -4.10
CA ALA A 15 0.46 -2.86 -4.37
C ALA A 15 1.31 -1.84 -5.14
N LEU A 16 2.60 -1.71 -4.81
CA LEU A 16 3.55 -0.87 -5.54
C LEU A 16 3.76 -1.35 -6.97
N GLU A 17 3.92 -2.66 -7.18
CA GLU A 17 4.05 -3.24 -8.52
C GLU A 17 2.82 -2.94 -9.38
N GLN A 18 1.63 -3.13 -8.81
CA GLN A 18 0.38 -2.84 -9.51
C GLN A 18 0.26 -1.35 -9.83
N ALA A 19 0.52 -0.46 -8.87
CA ALA A 19 0.46 0.97 -9.07
C ALA A 19 1.45 1.45 -10.14
N ALA A 20 2.70 0.97 -10.09
CA ALA A 20 3.72 1.31 -11.08
C ALA A 20 3.32 0.86 -12.49
N ASN A 21 2.80 -0.35 -12.64
CA ASN A 21 2.34 -0.88 -13.92
C ASN A 21 1.17 -0.06 -14.49
N GLU A 22 0.16 0.25 -13.68
CA GLU A 22 -1.04 0.96 -14.12
C GLU A 22 -0.80 2.44 -14.40
N THR A 23 0.04 3.10 -13.59
CA THR A 23 0.24 4.56 -13.66
C THR A 23 1.52 4.98 -14.37
N HIS A 24 2.44 4.03 -14.61
CA HIS A 24 3.76 4.24 -15.20
C HIS A 24 4.65 5.17 -14.35
N ILE A 25 4.38 5.25 -13.05
CA ILE A 25 5.22 5.92 -12.05
C ILE A 25 6.35 4.96 -11.64
N ASP A 26 7.57 5.47 -11.49
CA ASP A 26 8.72 4.68 -11.06
C ASP A 26 8.60 4.31 -9.57
N PHE A 27 9.13 3.15 -9.17
CA PHE A 27 9.18 2.75 -7.77
C PHE A 27 9.93 3.76 -6.88
N ALA A 28 10.92 4.48 -7.43
CA ALA A 28 11.64 5.53 -6.73
C ALA A 28 10.75 6.73 -6.34
N ASP A 29 9.63 6.93 -7.03
CA ASP A 29 8.65 7.99 -6.77
C ASP A 29 7.49 7.51 -5.89
N LEU A 30 7.40 6.20 -5.60
CA LEU A 30 6.40 5.63 -4.72
C LEU A 30 6.95 5.45 -3.28
N PRO A 31 6.08 5.38 -2.25
CA PRO A 31 6.54 5.16 -0.88
C PRO A 31 7.13 3.76 -0.71
N GLU A 32 8.37 3.67 -0.21
CA GLU A 32 9.08 2.40 0.04
C GLU A 32 8.35 1.49 1.04
N SER A 33 7.62 2.08 1.99
CA SER A 33 6.82 1.35 3.00
C SER A 33 5.40 1.91 3.06
N CYS A 34 4.44 1.06 3.47
CA CYS A 34 3.05 1.45 3.60
C CYS A 34 2.93 2.63 4.57
N PRO A 35 2.46 3.80 4.10
CA PRO A 35 2.41 4.99 4.94
C PRO A 35 1.23 4.97 5.92
N TRP A 36 0.27 4.05 5.74
CA TRP A 36 -0.95 3.98 6.54
C TRP A 36 -0.93 2.80 7.52
N PRO A 37 -1.34 3.01 8.78
CA PRO A 37 -1.64 1.91 9.66
C PRO A 37 -2.87 1.15 9.16
N MET A 38 -2.86 -0.18 9.23
CA MET A 38 -3.98 -1.02 8.79
C MET A 38 -5.30 -0.66 9.46
N SER A 39 -5.26 -0.16 10.70
CA SER A 39 -6.46 0.33 11.39
C SER A 39 -7.14 1.49 10.67
N SER A 40 -6.39 2.36 9.99
CA SER A 40 -6.95 3.49 9.25
C SER A 40 -7.42 3.10 7.85
N VAL A 41 -6.72 2.17 7.19
CA VAL A 41 -7.13 1.63 5.87
C VAL A 41 -8.50 0.95 5.93
N LEU A 42 -8.87 0.43 7.10
CA LEU A 42 -10.16 -0.24 7.34
C LEU A 42 -11.27 0.74 7.78
N GLU A 43 -10.98 2.03 7.93
CA GLU A 43 -11.99 3.03 8.31
C GLU A 43 -12.97 3.29 7.17
N ASP A 44 -14.24 3.48 7.54
CA ASP A 44 -15.27 3.92 6.60
C ASP A 44 -14.91 5.31 6.05
N GLY A 45 -14.87 5.45 4.73
CA GLY A 45 -14.43 6.68 4.05
C GLY A 45 -12.92 6.80 3.80
N PHE A 46 -12.13 5.75 4.06
CA PHE A 46 -10.70 5.73 3.67
C PHE A 46 -10.50 5.79 2.15
N LEU A 47 -11.31 5.01 1.41
CA LEU A 47 -11.28 5.03 -0.06
C LEU A 47 -11.98 6.29 -0.59
N PRO A 48 -11.46 6.92 -1.67
CA PRO A 48 -12.18 7.97 -2.38
C PRO A 48 -13.54 7.47 -2.91
N GLU A 49 -14.54 8.36 -2.98
CA GLU A 49 -15.84 8.08 -3.62
C GLU A 49 -15.78 8.01 -5.15
#